data_AF-A0A962B685-F1
#
_entry.id   AF-A0A962B685-F1
#
_cell.length_a   1.000
_cell.length_b   1.000
_cell.length_c   1.000
_cell.angle_alpha   90.00
_cell.angle_beta   90.00
_cell.angle_gamma   90.00
#
_symmetry.space_group_name_H-M   'P 1'
#
loop_
_entity.id
_entity.type
_entity.pdbx_description
1 polymer ?
#
loop_
_entity_poly.entity_id
_entity_poly.type
_entity_poly.pdbx_seq_one_letter_code
_entity_poly.pdbx_strand_id
1 'polypeptide(L)'
;MHPIGALGCWATSPTWRAFVWMGLLIASIPASSLASAAPIQLPDSVEPVFESSFEDFSCLATDEPQPNRGLTEDPGAGGCPAGMIPVAGFCIDRYEAALLDVSDPDNPSPWSPYRNPGSTLVVAVSSRSAVPQGAISGQQAAAACQLAGKRLCTDQEWLRACQGPAGLTYPYGNTRLPGVCNDFRASHPMIDYIGPPPWTPEQLQHPCINQQFNTVDRNGANDSCASAEGAFDMMGNLHEWTADPNGTYRGGSYLDTAFNGNGCLYLTTAHDTDYADYGTGFRCCADP
;
A
#
# COMPACT_ATOMS: atom_id res chain seq x y z
N MET A 1 -49.37 14.52 -1.35
CA MET A 1 -49.32 14.46 -2.83
C MET A 1 -48.13 13.61 -3.22
N HIS A 2 -48.29 12.77 -4.24
CA HIS A 2 -47.43 11.63 -4.57
C HIS A 2 -45.96 11.96 -4.91
N PRO A 3 -45.04 10.97 -4.74
CA PRO A 3 -43.63 10.98 -5.13
C PRO A 3 -43.38 10.29 -6.49
N ILE A 4 -42.30 10.61 -7.21
CA ILE A 4 -41.73 9.88 -8.38
C ILE A 4 -40.26 10.33 -8.50
N GLY A 5 -39.22 9.54 -8.75
CA GLY A 5 -39.04 8.15 -9.15
C GLY A 5 -37.67 8.07 -9.86
N ALA A 6 -36.92 6.99 -9.62
CA ALA A 6 -35.67 6.68 -10.32
C ALA A 6 -35.91 6.40 -11.81
N LEU A 7 -34.89 6.61 -12.66
CA LEU A 7 -34.66 5.86 -13.90
C LEU A 7 -33.25 6.17 -14.46
N GLY A 8 -32.52 5.11 -14.78
CA GLY A 8 -31.22 5.16 -15.44
C GLY A 8 -31.33 5.33 -16.95
N CYS A 9 -30.20 5.61 -17.58
CA CYS A 9 -30.05 5.61 -19.03
C CYS A 9 -28.73 4.94 -19.41
N TRP A 10 -28.86 3.69 -19.88
CA TRP A 10 -27.92 3.07 -20.81
C TRP A 10 -28.12 3.72 -22.18
N ALA A 11 -27.05 4.09 -22.87
CA ALA A 11 -27.09 4.50 -24.26
C ALA A 11 -26.00 3.76 -25.04
N THR A 12 -26.40 2.72 -25.76
CA THR A 12 -25.67 2.14 -26.89
C THR A 12 -26.12 2.81 -28.18
N SER A 13 -25.21 3.23 -29.06
CA SER A 13 -25.39 3.05 -30.51
C SER A 13 -24.08 3.25 -31.29
N PRO A 14 -23.87 2.52 -32.40
CA PRO A 14 -22.62 2.53 -33.17
C PRO A 14 -22.76 3.29 -34.50
N THR A 15 -21.65 3.85 -35.03
CA THR A 15 -21.50 4.03 -36.49
C THR A 15 -20.03 3.93 -36.90
N TRP A 16 -19.78 3.09 -37.89
CA TRP A 16 -18.52 2.93 -38.62
C TRP A 16 -18.41 3.95 -39.75
N ARG A 17 -17.20 4.44 -40.06
CA ARG A 17 -16.83 4.91 -41.41
C ARG A 17 -15.30 4.93 -41.63
N ALA A 18 -14.90 4.05 -42.56
CA ALA A 18 -13.84 4.11 -43.58
C ALA A 18 -12.56 4.94 -43.36
N PHE A 19 -11.42 4.26 -43.52
CA PHE A 19 -10.14 4.89 -43.91
C PHE A 19 -9.64 4.38 -45.26
N VAL A 20 -9.04 5.33 -45.97
CA VAL A 20 -8.65 5.36 -47.38
C VAL A 20 -7.31 4.64 -47.62
N TRP A 21 -7.23 3.98 -48.78
CA TRP A 21 -6.02 3.38 -49.36
C TRP A 21 -5.04 4.43 -49.89
N MET A 22 -3.75 4.27 -49.59
CA MET A 22 -2.68 4.90 -50.35
C MET A 22 -1.50 3.92 -50.44
N GLY A 23 -1.17 3.50 -51.65
CA GLY A 23 -0.20 2.45 -51.94
C GLY A 23 1.25 2.94 -51.93
N LEU A 24 2.17 1.99 -51.74
CA LEU A 24 3.57 2.14 -52.12
C LEU A 24 4.14 0.81 -52.65
N LEU A 25 5.00 0.95 -53.65
CA LEU A 25 5.57 -0.08 -54.54
C LEU A 25 6.40 -1.15 -53.81
N ILE A 26 6.22 -2.41 -54.22
CA ILE A 26 7.10 -3.54 -53.85
C ILE A 26 7.95 -3.90 -55.08
N ALA A 27 9.28 -3.90 -54.89
CA ALA A 27 10.25 -4.43 -55.84
C ALA A 27 10.22 -5.96 -55.86
N SER A 28 10.26 -6.54 -57.06
CA SER A 28 10.18 -7.95 -57.36
C SER A 28 11.47 -8.73 -57.01
N ILE A 29 11.34 -9.86 -56.31
CA ILE A 29 12.38 -10.89 -56.13
C ILE A 29 11.85 -12.20 -56.74
N PRO A 30 12.66 -12.94 -57.51
CA PRO A 30 12.19 -14.14 -58.23
C PRO A 30 11.95 -15.32 -57.29
N ALA A 31 10.85 -16.02 -57.54
CA ALA A 31 10.43 -17.22 -56.84
C ALA A 31 11.27 -18.44 -57.29
N SER A 32 11.91 -19.13 -56.35
CA SER A 32 12.39 -20.51 -56.55
C SER A 32 12.58 -21.22 -55.20
N SER A 33 11.93 -22.38 -55.10
CA SER A 33 11.92 -23.34 -53.97
C SER A 33 11.04 -22.99 -52.76
N LEU A 34 9.75 -23.35 -52.86
CA LEU A 34 8.97 -23.74 -51.69
C LEU A 34 8.70 -25.24 -51.81
N ALA A 35 9.39 -26.02 -50.98
CA ALA A 35 9.02 -27.40 -50.71
C ALA A 35 7.64 -27.42 -50.03
N SER A 36 6.78 -28.35 -50.45
CA SER A 36 5.46 -28.56 -49.87
C SER A 36 5.59 -28.95 -48.39
N ALA A 37 5.25 -28.04 -47.49
CA ALA A 37 4.98 -28.38 -46.10
C ALA A 37 3.55 -28.89 -45.99
N ALA A 38 3.37 -30.06 -45.36
CA ALA A 38 2.06 -30.59 -45.03
C ALA A 38 1.33 -29.64 -44.05
N PRO A 39 -0.01 -29.52 -44.13
CA PRO A 39 -0.76 -28.63 -43.25
C PRO A 39 -0.65 -29.12 -41.79
N ILE A 40 -0.29 -28.20 -40.90
CA ILE A 40 -0.33 -28.43 -39.45
C ILE A 40 -1.81 -28.49 -39.04
N GLN A 41 -2.23 -29.66 -38.58
CA GLN A 41 -3.57 -29.85 -38.05
C GLN A 41 -3.59 -29.37 -36.59
N LEU A 42 -4.31 -28.27 -36.34
CA LEU A 42 -4.56 -27.81 -34.97
C LEU A 42 -5.51 -28.81 -34.29
N PRO A 43 -5.28 -29.17 -33.02
CA PRO A 43 -6.18 -30.07 -32.30
C PRO A 43 -7.55 -29.40 -32.13
N ASP A 44 -8.60 -30.13 -32.53
CA ASP A 44 -9.98 -29.79 -32.23
C ASP A 44 -10.16 -29.89 -30.71
N SER A 45 -10.50 -28.78 -30.07
CA SER A 45 -10.71 -28.59 -28.61
C SER A 45 -9.42 -28.50 -27.76
N VAL A 46 -9.06 -27.26 -27.42
CA VAL A 46 -8.31 -26.96 -26.20
C VAL A 46 -9.37 -26.80 -25.11
N GLU A 47 -9.56 -27.83 -24.30
CA GLU A 47 -10.28 -27.69 -23.02
C GLU A 47 -9.60 -26.57 -22.22
N PRO A 48 -10.34 -25.56 -21.72
CA PRO A 48 -9.72 -24.51 -20.94
C PRO A 48 -9.29 -25.13 -19.61
N VAL A 49 -7.97 -25.31 -19.45
CA VAL A 49 -7.37 -25.61 -18.15
C VAL A 49 -7.46 -24.33 -17.31
N PHE A 50 -8.66 -24.02 -16.82
CA PHE A 50 -8.81 -23.17 -15.65
C PHE A 50 -8.43 -24.02 -14.45
N GLU A 51 -7.12 -24.14 -14.23
CA GLU A 51 -6.61 -24.59 -12.95
C GLU A 51 -6.90 -23.47 -11.95
N SER A 52 -8.11 -23.48 -11.38
CA SER A 52 -8.45 -22.68 -10.21
C SER A 52 -7.69 -23.24 -9.01
N SER A 53 -6.38 -23.10 -9.01
CA SER A 53 -5.56 -23.17 -7.79
C SER A 53 -5.57 -21.79 -7.14
N PHE A 54 -6.77 -21.29 -6.83
CA PHE A 54 -6.88 -20.38 -5.70
C PHE A 54 -6.66 -21.28 -4.49
N GLU A 55 -5.43 -21.35 -3.98
CA GLU A 55 -5.24 -21.90 -2.65
C GLU A 55 -6.19 -21.15 -1.72
N ASP A 56 -7.09 -21.88 -1.05
CA ASP A 56 -7.99 -21.28 -0.08
C ASP A 56 -7.15 -20.49 0.92
N PHE A 57 -7.44 -19.20 1.06
CA PHE A 57 -6.75 -18.35 2.03
C PHE A 57 -6.85 -19.01 3.42
N SER A 58 -5.72 -19.48 3.93
CA SER A 58 -5.59 -20.19 5.19
C SER A 58 -4.77 -19.34 6.14
N CYS A 59 -5.42 -18.81 7.18
CA CYS A 59 -4.76 -18.12 8.28
C CYS A 59 -5.43 -18.49 9.59
N LEU A 60 -4.63 -18.91 10.57
CA LEU A 60 -5.07 -19.14 11.94
C LEU A 60 -4.66 -17.96 12.83
N ALA A 61 -5.51 -17.63 13.80
CA ALA A 61 -5.24 -16.58 14.77
C ALA A 61 -3.97 -16.80 15.61
N THR A 62 -3.42 -18.02 15.60
CA THR A 62 -2.18 -18.42 16.27
C THR A 62 -0.94 -18.34 15.37
N ASP A 63 -1.10 -18.09 14.07
CA ASP A 63 0.03 -18.07 13.14
C ASP A 63 0.87 -16.81 13.34
N GLU A 64 2.19 -16.98 13.37
CA GLU A 64 3.16 -15.88 13.48
C GLU A 64 4.04 -15.85 12.24
N PRO A 65 3.49 -15.50 11.07
CA PRO A 65 4.28 -15.41 9.86
C PRO A 65 5.33 -14.31 10.01
N GLN A 66 6.52 -14.58 9.48
CA GLN A 66 7.67 -13.69 9.55
C GLN A 66 8.06 -13.21 8.14
N PRO A 67 7.20 -12.43 7.44
CA PRO A 67 7.40 -12.05 6.05
C PRO A 67 8.56 -11.05 5.84
N ASN A 68 9.07 -10.50 6.95
CA ASN A 68 10.17 -9.53 6.98
C ASN A 68 11.52 -10.18 7.36
N ARG A 69 11.57 -11.51 7.50
CA ARG A 69 12.82 -12.23 7.82
C ARG A 69 13.88 -12.00 6.73
N GLY A 70 15.07 -11.58 7.18
CA GLY A 70 16.23 -11.36 6.32
C GLY A 70 16.24 -10.01 5.58
N LEU A 71 15.23 -9.17 5.79
CA LEU A 71 15.25 -7.79 5.31
C LEU A 71 16.07 -6.91 6.25
N THR A 72 16.72 -5.91 5.67
CA THR A 72 17.58 -4.97 6.39
C THR A 72 17.26 -3.56 5.96
N GLU A 73 17.26 -2.64 6.91
CA GLU A 73 17.09 -1.22 6.66
C GLU A 73 18.25 -0.68 5.79
N ASP A 74 17.92 0.12 4.77
CA ASP A 74 18.91 0.73 3.88
C ASP A 74 19.75 1.78 4.62
N PRO A 75 20.96 2.10 4.15
CA PRO A 75 21.67 3.29 4.63
C PRO A 75 20.84 4.57 4.44
N GLY A 76 21.00 5.50 5.38
CA GLY A 76 20.42 6.82 5.29
C GLY A 76 21.01 7.66 4.16
N ALA A 77 20.19 8.56 3.60
CA ALA A 77 20.62 9.48 2.56
C ALA A 77 20.80 10.90 3.10
N GLY A 78 21.75 11.66 2.53
CA GLY A 78 21.84 13.11 2.76
C GLY A 78 22.07 13.56 4.20
N GLY A 79 22.71 12.72 5.04
CA GLY A 79 22.93 12.99 6.45
C GLY A 79 21.89 12.37 7.39
N CYS A 80 20.82 11.80 6.84
CA CYS A 80 19.78 11.17 7.63
C CYS A 80 20.20 9.82 8.23
N PRO A 81 19.54 9.39 9.33
CA PRO A 81 19.67 8.04 9.89
C PRO A 81 19.35 6.93 8.89
N ALA A 82 19.69 5.68 9.23
CA ALA A 82 19.32 4.51 8.44
C ALA A 82 17.83 4.50 8.11
N GLY A 83 17.51 4.07 6.88
CA GLY A 83 16.15 4.00 6.35
C GLY A 83 15.54 5.34 5.92
N MET A 84 16.21 6.47 6.20
CA MET A 84 15.63 7.80 6.01
C MET A 84 16.18 8.54 4.78
N ILE A 85 15.39 9.50 4.33
CA ILE A 85 15.72 10.47 3.29
C ILE A 85 15.53 11.91 3.79
N PRO A 86 16.27 12.89 3.25
CA PRO A 86 16.08 14.28 3.63
C PRO A 86 14.85 14.85 2.92
N VAL A 87 14.00 15.56 3.69
CA VAL A 87 12.89 16.35 3.18
C VAL A 87 12.99 17.74 3.79
N ALA A 88 13.23 18.75 2.95
CA ALA A 88 13.48 20.12 3.38
C ALA A 88 14.54 20.25 4.51
N GLY A 89 14.11 20.33 5.76
CA GLY A 89 14.97 20.52 6.94
C GLY A 89 14.88 19.41 7.99
N PHE A 90 14.34 18.25 7.63
CA PHE A 90 14.21 17.08 8.50
C PHE A 90 14.45 15.79 7.72
N CYS A 91 14.53 14.68 8.43
CA CYS A 91 14.64 13.34 7.88
C CYS A 91 13.32 12.59 8.08
N ILE A 92 12.91 11.82 7.08
CA ILE A 92 11.74 10.94 7.15
C ILE A 92 12.10 9.56 6.65
N ASP A 93 11.51 8.53 7.27
CA ASP A 93 11.59 7.16 6.80
C ASP A 93 11.10 7.06 5.34
N ARG A 94 11.91 6.39 4.51
CA ARG A 94 11.64 6.23 3.08
C ARG A 94 10.38 5.39 2.84
N TYR A 95 10.12 4.44 3.73
CA TYR A 95 8.99 3.53 3.71
C TYR A 95 8.25 3.51 5.05
N GLU A 96 7.00 3.05 5.06
CA GLU A 96 6.27 2.73 6.28
C GLU A 96 7.07 1.78 7.18
N ALA A 97 6.96 1.95 8.49
CA ALA A 97 7.78 1.22 9.45
C ALA A 97 7.36 -0.25 9.57
N ALA A 98 8.34 -1.14 9.59
CA ALA A 98 8.23 -2.47 10.16
C ALA A 98 8.87 -2.50 11.56
N LEU A 99 8.73 -3.61 12.28
CA LEU A 99 9.24 -3.76 13.65
C LEU A 99 10.26 -4.90 13.77
N LEU A 100 11.24 -4.70 14.65
CA LEU A 100 12.07 -5.77 15.21
C LEU A 100 11.77 -5.90 16.71
N ASP A 101 11.62 -7.13 17.21
CA ASP A 101 11.67 -7.44 18.63
C ASP A 101 13.12 -7.35 19.12
N VAL A 102 13.32 -6.52 20.15
CA VAL A 102 14.61 -6.26 20.80
C VAL A 102 14.56 -6.55 22.29
N SER A 103 13.63 -7.41 22.72
CA SER A 103 13.56 -7.90 24.11
C SER A 103 14.85 -8.62 24.51
N ASP A 104 15.53 -9.25 23.54
CA ASP A 104 16.93 -9.67 23.63
C ASP A 104 17.77 -8.79 22.68
N PRO A 105 18.45 -7.74 23.20
CA PRO A 105 19.19 -6.81 22.35
C PRO A 105 20.40 -7.43 21.65
N ASP A 106 20.90 -8.57 22.13
CA ASP A 106 22.01 -9.29 21.51
C ASP A 106 21.54 -10.15 20.31
N ASN A 107 20.24 -10.39 20.20
CA ASN A 107 19.65 -11.23 19.15
C ASN A 107 18.29 -10.66 18.67
N PRO A 108 18.30 -9.49 18.02
CA PRO A 108 17.08 -8.89 17.49
C PRO A 108 16.46 -9.79 16.42
N SER A 109 15.12 -9.85 16.39
CA SER A 109 14.39 -10.64 15.40
C SER A 109 13.22 -9.86 14.81
N PRO A 110 12.79 -10.14 13.56
CA PRO A 110 11.62 -9.50 12.99
C PRO A 110 10.37 -9.76 13.83
N TRP A 111 9.56 -8.73 14.02
CA TRP A 111 8.22 -8.86 14.57
C TRP A 111 7.22 -9.11 13.43
N SER A 112 6.15 -9.87 13.70
CA SER A 112 5.11 -10.13 12.70
C SER A 112 4.28 -8.86 12.45
N PRO A 113 4.23 -8.33 11.22
CA PRO A 113 3.58 -7.05 10.92
C PRO A 113 2.05 -7.08 11.05
N TYR A 114 1.49 -8.27 11.27
CA TYR A 114 0.05 -8.49 11.43
C TYR A 114 -0.39 -8.54 12.88
N ARG A 115 0.54 -8.40 13.84
CA ARG A 115 0.24 -8.48 15.26
C ARG A 115 0.57 -7.17 15.95
N ASN A 116 -0.36 -6.71 16.78
CA ASN A 116 -0.10 -5.63 17.73
C ASN A 116 1.04 -6.06 18.67
N PRO A 117 2.10 -5.25 18.86
CA PRO A 117 3.24 -5.60 19.71
C PRO A 117 2.90 -5.71 21.20
N GLY A 118 1.74 -5.22 21.64
CA GLY A 118 1.34 -5.17 23.04
C GLY A 118 2.37 -4.40 23.86
N SER A 119 2.95 -5.06 24.85
CA SER A 119 4.04 -4.52 25.68
C SER A 119 5.44 -5.02 25.28
N THR A 120 5.57 -5.70 24.15
CA THR A 120 6.87 -6.20 23.65
C THR A 120 7.77 -5.01 23.31
N LEU A 121 9.06 -5.12 23.65
CA LEU A 121 10.03 -4.09 23.33
C LEU A 121 10.41 -4.19 21.85
N VAL A 122 9.94 -3.23 21.04
CA VAL A 122 10.10 -3.24 19.59
C VAL A 122 10.76 -1.96 19.09
N VAL A 123 11.59 -2.07 18.06
CA VAL A 123 12.23 -0.93 17.38
C VAL A 123 11.71 -0.80 15.95
N ALA A 124 11.48 0.44 15.51
CA ALA A 124 11.03 0.73 14.15
C ALA A 124 12.18 0.64 13.13
N VAL A 125 11.92 0.04 11.97
CA VAL A 125 12.85 -0.06 10.85
C VAL A 125 12.14 0.27 9.52
N SER A 126 12.77 1.07 8.67
CA SER A 126 12.25 1.46 7.35
C SER A 126 12.98 0.71 6.23
N SER A 127 12.42 -0.44 5.85
CA SER A 127 13.03 -1.31 4.84
C SER A 127 12.16 -1.41 3.59
N ARG A 128 12.78 -1.35 2.41
CA ARG A 128 12.14 -1.75 1.15
C ARG A 128 11.71 -3.22 1.25
N SER A 129 10.60 -3.56 0.59
CA SER A 129 10.03 -4.91 0.52
C SER A 129 9.52 -5.50 1.85
N ALA A 130 9.63 -4.78 2.96
CA ALA A 130 8.97 -5.16 4.19
C ALA A 130 7.46 -5.01 4.04
N VAL A 131 6.69 -5.89 4.66
CA VAL A 131 5.28 -5.63 4.95
C VAL A 131 5.27 -4.66 6.15
N PRO A 132 4.65 -3.48 6.02
CA PRO A 132 4.62 -2.50 7.10
C PRO A 132 3.77 -2.99 8.26
N GLN A 133 4.08 -2.47 9.45
CA GLN A 133 3.39 -2.82 10.67
C GLN A 133 1.96 -2.26 10.67
N GLY A 134 0.96 -3.14 10.67
CA GLY A 134 -0.44 -2.79 10.92
C GLY A 134 -0.85 -3.02 12.38
N ALA A 135 -2.09 -2.68 12.74
CA ALA A 135 -2.63 -2.93 14.09
C ALA A 135 -1.72 -2.40 15.22
N ILE A 136 -1.28 -1.14 15.08
CA ILE A 136 -0.41 -0.48 16.06
C ILE A 136 -1.01 0.84 16.52
N SER A 137 -0.92 1.10 17.82
CA SER A 137 -1.37 2.38 18.41
C SER A 137 -0.36 3.50 18.20
N GLY A 138 -0.83 4.75 18.27
CA GLY A 138 0.04 5.92 18.22
C GLY A 138 1.11 5.92 19.31
N GLN A 139 0.78 5.45 20.52
CA GLN A 139 1.75 5.31 21.61
C GLN A 139 2.84 4.27 21.32
N GLN A 140 2.45 3.11 20.81
CA GLN A 140 3.40 2.05 20.43
C GLN A 140 4.29 2.49 19.27
N ALA A 141 3.72 3.14 18.27
CA ALA A 141 4.44 3.72 17.14
C ALA A 141 5.48 4.76 17.61
N ALA A 142 5.09 5.66 18.51
CA ALA A 142 6.00 6.64 19.12
C ALA A 142 7.14 5.96 19.89
N ALA A 143 6.84 4.95 20.71
CA ALA A 143 7.85 4.21 21.45
C ALA A 143 8.83 3.47 20.52
N ALA A 144 8.33 2.84 19.45
CA ALA A 144 9.16 2.14 18.47
C ALA A 144 10.10 3.10 17.72
N CYS A 145 9.61 4.29 17.33
CA CYS A 145 10.46 5.33 16.74
C CYS A 145 11.52 5.83 17.73
N GLN A 146 11.16 6.05 19.00
CA GLN A 146 12.10 6.52 20.02
C GLN A 146 13.22 5.50 20.26
N LEU A 147 12.89 4.20 20.32
CA LEU A 147 13.88 3.13 20.44
C LEU A 147 14.81 3.05 19.21
N ALA A 148 14.34 3.51 18.05
CA ALA A 148 15.17 3.62 16.84
C ALA A 148 16.07 4.86 16.82
N GLY A 149 16.04 5.69 17.88
CA GLY A 149 16.71 7.00 17.89
C GLY A 149 16.04 8.05 17.01
N LYS A 150 14.77 7.83 16.66
CA LYS A 150 13.93 8.67 15.79
C LYS A 150 12.74 9.22 16.62
N ARG A 151 11.73 9.79 15.96
CA ARG A 151 10.44 10.21 16.54
C ARG A 151 9.32 9.99 15.53
N LEU A 152 8.06 10.07 15.94
CA LEU A 152 6.99 10.24 14.94
C LEU A 152 7.16 11.57 14.21
N CYS A 153 6.75 11.58 12.94
CA CYS A 153 6.64 12.81 12.17
C CYS A 153 5.56 13.71 12.76
N THR A 154 5.81 15.01 12.81
CA THR A 154 4.72 15.96 13.02
C THR A 154 3.75 15.90 11.83
N ASP A 155 2.52 16.33 12.07
CA ASP A 155 1.48 16.44 11.05
C ASP A 155 1.95 17.21 9.80
N GLN A 156 2.69 18.31 10.02
CA GLN A 156 3.21 19.18 8.97
C GLN A 156 4.40 18.55 8.21
N GLU A 157 5.28 17.83 8.91
CA GLU A 157 6.40 17.11 8.27
C GLU A 157 5.89 15.99 7.37
N TRP A 158 4.93 15.20 7.86
CA TRP A 158 4.32 14.14 7.08
C TRP A 158 3.67 14.71 5.82
N LEU A 159 2.86 15.77 5.97
CA LEU A 159 2.20 16.42 4.83
C LEU A 159 3.23 16.95 3.84
N ARG A 160 4.26 17.65 4.33
CA ARG A 160 5.32 18.19 3.46
C ARG A 160 6.04 17.08 2.70
N ALA A 161 6.37 15.96 3.35
CA ALA A 161 7.03 14.83 2.69
C ALA A 161 6.16 14.17 1.61
N CYS A 162 4.84 14.08 1.85
CA CYS A 162 3.90 13.54 0.87
C CYS A 162 3.76 14.47 -0.34
N GLN A 163 3.49 15.77 -0.10
CA GLN A 163 3.19 16.73 -1.16
C GLN A 163 4.42 17.12 -1.99
N GLY A 164 5.62 16.89 -1.47
CA GLY A 164 6.85 17.39 -2.05
C GLY A 164 6.94 18.93 -2.06
N PRO A 165 8.00 19.50 -2.65
CA PRO A 165 8.21 20.95 -2.68
C PRO A 165 7.16 21.71 -3.51
N ALA A 166 6.42 21.02 -4.37
CA ALA A 166 5.39 21.60 -5.23
C ALA A 166 3.99 21.65 -4.59
N GLY A 167 3.81 21.12 -3.37
CA GLY A 167 2.52 21.16 -2.69
C GLY A 167 1.44 20.32 -3.39
N LEU A 168 1.81 19.15 -3.93
CA LEU A 168 0.92 18.31 -4.75
C LEU A 168 -0.23 17.71 -3.92
N THR A 169 -1.36 17.41 -4.56
CA THR A 169 -2.49 16.73 -3.92
C THR A 169 -2.18 15.24 -3.64
N TYR A 170 -1.47 14.59 -4.55
CA TYR A 170 -1.03 13.20 -4.47
C TYR A 170 0.51 13.17 -4.51
N PRO A 171 1.17 12.12 -3.98
CA PRO A 171 2.64 12.06 -3.97
C PRO A 171 3.27 12.28 -5.36
N TYR A 172 2.57 11.80 -6.39
CA TYR A 172 3.00 11.79 -7.78
C TYR A 172 2.38 12.89 -8.66
N GLY A 173 1.50 13.77 -8.14
CA GLY A 173 0.86 14.80 -8.96
C GLY A 173 -0.43 15.39 -8.41
N ASN A 174 -1.13 16.17 -9.23
CA ASN A 174 -2.40 16.82 -8.86
C ASN A 174 -3.65 16.09 -9.38
N THR A 175 -3.46 15.02 -10.15
CA THR A 175 -4.55 14.19 -10.71
C THR A 175 -4.39 12.78 -10.16
N ARG A 176 -5.46 12.21 -9.60
CA ARG A 176 -5.44 10.81 -9.11
C ARG A 176 -5.19 9.87 -10.28
N LEU A 177 -4.26 8.93 -10.08
CA LEU A 177 -3.98 7.86 -11.02
C LEU A 177 -4.34 6.53 -10.36
N PRO A 178 -5.50 5.92 -10.69
CA PRO A 178 -5.92 4.65 -10.10
C PRO A 178 -4.87 3.55 -10.29
N GLY A 179 -4.57 2.79 -9.24
CA GLY A 179 -3.60 1.70 -9.27
C GLY A 179 -2.13 2.13 -9.22
N VAL A 180 -1.83 3.43 -9.03
CA VAL A 180 -0.46 3.88 -8.74
C VAL A 180 -0.06 3.61 -7.30
N CYS A 181 -0.99 3.80 -6.35
CA CYS A 181 -0.83 3.45 -4.95
C CYS A 181 -1.84 2.35 -4.59
N ASN A 182 -1.57 1.64 -3.49
CA ASN A 182 -2.53 0.71 -2.89
C ASN A 182 -3.65 1.48 -2.18
N ASP A 183 -4.65 1.94 -2.91
CA ASP A 183 -5.64 2.92 -2.43
C ASP A 183 -7.10 2.49 -2.59
N PHE A 184 -7.35 1.22 -2.93
CA PHE A 184 -8.69 0.72 -3.16
C PHE A 184 -8.82 -0.80 -2.99
N ARG A 185 -9.87 -1.20 -2.28
CA ARG A 185 -10.37 -2.58 -2.21
C ARG A 185 -11.88 -2.60 -2.44
N ALA A 186 -12.33 -3.49 -3.31
CA ALA A 186 -13.74 -3.57 -3.70
C ALA A 186 -14.68 -4.02 -2.57
N SER A 187 -14.21 -4.90 -1.70
CA SER A 187 -14.90 -5.31 -0.48
C SER A 187 -14.11 -4.85 0.74
N HIS A 188 -14.75 -4.79 1.90
CA HIS A 188 -14.11 -4.45 3.16
C HIS A 188 -13.49 -5.71 3.79
N PRO A 189 -12.22 -5.71 4.22
CA PRO A 189 -11.52 -6.94 4.65
C PRO A 189 -12.13 -7.55 5.91
N MET A 190 -12.71 -6.74 6.79
CA MET A 190 -13.48 -7.22 7.93
C MET A 190 -14.78 -7.92 7.51
N ILE A 191 -15.46 -7.46 6.46
CA ILE A 191 -16.69 -8.10 5.98
C ILE A 191 -16.36 -9.46 5.38
N ASP A 192 -15.28 -9.55 4.60
CA ASP A 192 -14.87 -10.79 3.94
C ASP A 192 -14.41 -11.85 4.94
N TYR A 193 -13.74 -11.44 6.03
CA TYR A 193 -13.16 -12.39 7.00
C TYR A 193 -14.02 -12.64 8.24
N ILE A 194 -14.55 -11.60 8.87
CA ILE A 194 -15.33 -11.69 10.13
C ILE A 194 -16.84 -11.71 9.84
N GLY A 195 -17.29 -10.96 8.84
CA GLY A 195 -18.70 -10.73 8.53
C GLY A 195 -19.16 -9.30 8.86
N PRO A 196 -20.48 -9.02 8.78
CA PRO A 196 -21.01 -7.67 8.95
C PRO A 196 -20.83 -7.13 10.39
N PRO A 197 -20.72 -5.80 10.56
CA PRO A 197 -20.56 -5.15 11.87
C PRO A 197 -21.80 -5.32 12.78
N PRO A 198 -21.69 -5.04 14.10
CA PRO A 198 -20.57 -4.41 14.79
C PRO A 198 -19.37 -5.34 15.03
N TRP A 199 -18.16 -4.77 14.98
CA TRP A 199 -16.92 -5.46 15.29
C TRP A 199 -16.37 -5.04 16.67
N THR A 200 -15.72 -5.96 17.37
CA THR A 200 -15.02 -5.67 18.63
C THR A 200 -13.61 -5.14 18.37
N PRO A 201 -12.98 -4.44 19.35
CA PRO A 201 -11.58 -4.01 19.24
C PRO A 201 -10.60 -5.16 18.95
N GLU A 202 -10.87 -6.36 19.47
CA GLU A 202 -10.06 -7.55 19.21
C GLU A 202 -10.23 -8.04 17.76
N GLN A 203 -11.44 -7.97 17.22
CA GLN A 203 -11.70 -8.34 15.83
C GLN A 203 -11.01 -7.37 14.85
N LEU A 204 -11.02 -6.07 15.15
CA LEU A 204 -10.34 -5.04 14.36
C LEU A 204 -8.82 -5.24 14.28
N GLN A 205 -8.23 -5.95 15.23
CA GLN A 205 -6.80 -6.24 15.29
C GLN A 205 -6.47 -7.69 14.95
N HIS A 206 -7.42 -8.43 14.36
CA HIS A 206 -7.23 -9.85 14.07
C HIS A 206 -6.13 -10.05 13.01
N PRO A 207 -5.11 -10.91 13.24
CA PRO A 207 -3.91 -10.97 12.40
C PRO A 207 -4.17 -11.44 10.97
N CYS A 208 -5.28 -12.14 10.74
CA CYS A 208 -5.64 -12.59 9.40
C CYS A 208 -6.22 -11.48 8.52
N ILE A 209 -6.61 -10.32 9.06
CA ILE A 209 -7.23 -9.25 8.26
C ILE A 209 -6.27 -8.76 7.17
N ASN A 210 -5.04 -8.42 7.53
CA ASN A 210 -4.00 -7.93 6.62
C ASN A 210 -3.22 -9.03 5.89
N GLN A 211 -3.60 -10.31 6.08
CA GLN A 211 -3.05 -11.43 5.31
C GLN A 211 -3.92 -11.79 4.12
N GLN A 212 -5.15 -11.27 4.06
CA GLN A 212 -6.04 -11.46 2.92
C GLN A 212 -5.44 -10.86 1.65
N PHE A 213 -5.80 -11.45 0.51
CA PHE A 213 -5.45 -10.92 -0.80
C PHE A 213 -5.90 -9.46 -0.95
N ASN A 214 -5.03 -8.65 -1.58
CA ASN A 214 -5.27 -7.22 -1.87
C ASN A 214 -5.62 -6.41 -0.61
N THR A 215 -4.82 -6.56 0.44
CA THR A 215 -4.86 -5.73 1.65
C THR A 215 -3.60 -4.87 1.74
N VAL A 216 -2.58 -5.29 2.48
CA VAL A 216 -1.33 -4.54 2.66
C VAL A 216 -0.30 -4.95 1.63
N ASP A 217 0.23 -3.99 0.90
CA ASP A 217 1.33 -4.16 -0.04
C ASP A 217 2.67 -4.04 0.69
N ARG A 218 3.69 -4.70 0.14
CA ARG A 218 5.08 -4.53 0.61
C ARG A 218 5.57 -3.13 0.27
N ASN A 219 6.33 -2.54 1.17
CA ASN A 219 7.00 -1.26 1.02
C ASN A 219 7.71 -1.14 -0.34
N GLY A 220 7.33 -0.13 -1.12
CA GLY A 220 7.88 0.13 -2.44
C GLY A 220 7.50 -0.87 -3.52
N ALA A 221 6.49 -1.73 -3.32
CA ALA A 221 5.94 -2.56 -4.39
C ALA A 221 5.29 -1.71 -5.49
N ASN A 222 4.77 -0.55 -5.11
CA ASN A 222 4.20 0.45 -6.00
C ASN A 222 5.25 1.53 -6.30
N ASP A 223 6.18 1.26 -7.21
CA ASP A 223 7.33 2.15 -7.46
C ASP A 223 6.95 3.59 -7.89
N SER A 224 5.74 3.79 -8.42
CA SER A 224 5.22 5.11 -8.79
C SER A 224 4.41 5.80 -7.68
N CYS A 225 4.12 5.10 -6.57
CA CYS A 225 3.56 5.68 -5.36
C CYS A 225 4.68 6.32 -4.50
N ALA A 226 5.32 7.34 -5.05
CA ALA A 226 6.42 8.02 -4.37
C ALA A 226 6.29 9.55 -4.50
N SER A 227 6.67 10.26 -3.44
CA SER A 227 6.83 11.71 -3.50
C SER A 227 8.07 12.10 -4.30
N ALA A 228 8.17 13.38 -4.69
CA ALA A 228 9.30 13.89 -5.46
C ALA A 228 10.67 13.70 -4.77
N GLU A 229 10.69 13.62 -3.44
CA GLU A 229 11.91 13.40 -2.64
C GLU A 229 12.16 11.91 -2.34
N GLY A 230 11.26 11.01 -2.77
CA GLY A 230 11.43 9.57 -2.67
C GLY A 230 10.81 8.93 -1.43
N ALA A 231 9.84 9.57 -0.77
CA ALA A 231 9.04 8.93 0.27
C ALA A 231 7.96 8.07 -0.41
N PHE A 232 7.99 6.76 -0.18
CA PHE A 232 7.07 5.80 -0.79
C PHE A 232 5.83 5.60 0.07
N ASP A 233 4.74 5.21 -0.60
CA ASP A 233 3.51 4.72 0.04
C ASP A 233 2.92 5.76 1.02
N MET A 234 3.18 7.06 0.79
CA MET A 234 2.61 8.16 1.59
C MET A 234 1.09 8.31 1.36
N MET A 235 0.50 7.54 0.44
CA MET A 235 -0.93 7.52 0.17
C MET A 235 -1.36 6.07 0.05
N GLY A 236 -2.43 5.72 0.76
CA GLY A 236 -2.94 4.35 0.78
C GLY A 236 -2.10 3.43 1.66
N ASN A 237 -2.14 2.14 1.38
CA ASN A 237 -1.56 1.07 2.19
C ASN A 237 -2.07 1.10 3.64
N LEU A 238 -1.35 1.68 4.60
CA LEU A 238 -1.85 1.90 5.95
C LEU A 238 -1.97 3.40 6.26
N HIS A 239 -2.92 3.70 7.13
CA HIS A 239 -2.95 4.99 7.78
C HIS A 239 -1.69 5.19 8.62
N GLU A 240 -1.17 6.41 8.68
CA GLU A 240 0.06 6.65 9.43
C GLU A 240 -0.13 7.62 10.58
N TRP A 241 0.12 7.13 11.80
CA TRP A 241 0.15 7.96 13.00
C TRP A 241 1.18 9.09 12.90
N THR A 242 0.78 10.28 13.31
CA THR A 242 1.64 11.46 13.46
C THR A 242 1.86 11.78 14.94
N ALA A 243 2.77 12.71 15.24
CA ALA A 243 3.12 13.12 16.59
C ALA A 243 2.07 14.00 17.30
N ASP A 244 0.84 14.08 16.80
CA ASP A 244 -0.25 14.80 17.48
C ASP A 244 -0.66 14.05 18.76
N PRO A 245 -0.52 14.66 19.95
CA PRO A 245 -0.88 14.01 21.22
C PRO A 245 -2.37 13.71 21.36
N ASN A 246 -3.24 14.30 20.54
CA ASN A 246 -4.68 14.02 20.55
C ASN A 246 -5.08 12.89 19.61
N GLY A 247 -4.13 12.35 18.83
CA GLY A 247 -4.39 11.32 17.82
C GLY A 247 -4.73 11.91 16.46
N THR A 248 -3.78 11.83 15.54
CA THR A 248 -3.97 12.13 14.12
C THR A 248 -3.24 11.07 13.29
N TYR A 249 -3.93 10.52 12.29
CA TYR A 249 -3.30 9.73 11.24
C TYR A 249 -3.65 10.21 9.83
N ARG A 250 -2.71 10.01 8.90
CA ARG A 250 -2.74 10.58 7.54
C ARG A 250 -2.66 9.51 6.44
N GLY A 251 -2.78 9.94 5.18
CA GLY A 251 -2.48 9.15 3.97
C GLY A 251 -3.61 8.29 3.42
N GLY A 252 -4.58 7.94 4.26
CA GLY A 252 -5.59 6.94 3.90
C GLY A 252 -5.04 5.53 4.10
N SER A 253 -5.77 4.53 3.61
CA SER A 253 -5.33 3.13 3.63
C SER A 253 -5.66 2.46 2.31
N TYR A 254 -5.36 1.17 2.17
CA TYR A 254 -5.76 0.35 1.05
C TYR A 254 -7.29 0.27 0.82
N LEU A 255 -8.10 0.76 1.76
CA LEU A 255 -9.55 0.88 1.59
C LEU A 255 -9.98 2.19 0.95
N ASP A 256 -9.34 3.29 1.33
CA ASP A 256 -9.78 4.63 0.97
C ASP A 256 -8.69 5.69 1.21
N THR A 257 -8.60 6.63 0.28
CA THR A 257 -7.69 7.78 0.31
C THR A 257 -8.39 9.07 -0.15
N ALA A 258 -9.71 9.14 -0.03
CA ALA A 258 -10.50 10.27 -0.51
C ALA A 258 -11.57 10.75 0.47
N PHE A 259 -12.10 9.88 1.34
CA PHE A 259 -13.23 10.22 2.22
C PHE A 259 -12.91 11.38 3.16
N ASN A 260 -11.71 11.39 3.75
CA ASN A 260 -11.26 12.43 4.70
C ASN A 260 -10.22 13.39 4.08
N GLY A 261 -10.32 13.63 2.77
CA GLY A 261 -9.36 14.43 2.01
C GLY A 261 -8.62 13.59 0.97
N ASN A 262 -8.28 14.19 -0.17
CA ASN A 262 -7.66 13.45 -1.28
C ASN A 262 -6.16 13.28 -1.07
N GLY A 263 -5.67 12.04 -1.17
CA GLY A 263 -4.24 11.73 -1.23
C GLY A 263 -3.48 12.23 0.00
N CYS A 264 -2.48 13.08 -0.22
CA CYS A 264 -1.68 13.68 0.86
C CYS A 264 -2.51 14.52 1.84
N LEU A 265 -3.67 15.02 1.40
CA LEU A 265 -4.57 15.83 2.24
C LEU A 265 -5.45 14.97 3.15
N TYR A 266 -5.39 13.64 3.02
CA TYR A 266 -6.14 12.74 3.91
C TYR A 266 -5.68 12.92 5.35
N LEU A 267 -6.62 13.24 6.23
CA LEU A 267 -6.38 13.42 7.65
C LEU A 267 -7.60 12.99 8.45
N THR A 268 -7.38 12.24 9.52
CA THR A 268 -8.43 11.84 10.45
C THR A 268 -7.94 11.96 11.88
N THR A 269 -8.86 12.43 12.72
CA THR A 269 -8.69 12.73 14.15
C THR A 269 -9.75 12.00 14.98
N ALA A 270 -10.34 10.94 14.42
CA ALA A 270 -11.48 10.25 15.02
C ALA A 270 -11.12 9.42 16.26
N HIS A 271 -9.82 9.15 16.47
CA HIS A 271 -9.33 8.30 17.54
C HIS A 271 -8.10 8.91 18.21
N ASP A 272 -7.97 8.68 19.52
CA ASP A 272 -6.79 9.04 20.29
C ASP A 272 -5.61 8.08 20.04
N THR A 273 -4.48 8.35 20.70
CA THR A 273 -3.24 7.59 20.50
C THR A 273 -3.27 6.16 21.05
N ASP A 274 -4.30 5.75 21.79
CA ASP A 274 -4.43 4.39 22.33
C ASP A 274 -5.10 3.44 21.34
N TYR A 275 -5.76 3.99 20.32
CA TYR A 275 -6.48 3.22 19.31
C TYR A 275 -5.54 2.46 18.37
N ALA A 276 -5.96 1.26 17.98
CA ALA A 276 -5.31 0.48 16.93
C ALA A 276 -6.34 -0.38 16.19
N ASP A 277 -6.19 -0.46 14.88
CA ASP A 277 -6.89 -1.41 14.02
C ASP A 277 -5.99 -1.87 12.86
N TYR A 278 -6.48 -2.85 12.09
CA TYR A 278 -5.79 -3.39 10.92
C TYR A 278 -5.29 -2.31 9.94
N GLY A 279 -5.94 -1.15 9.86
CA GLY A 279 -5.61 -0.06 8.96
C GLY A 279 -4.57 0.92 9.51
N THR A 280 -4.26 0.87 10.81
CA THR A 280 -3.29 1.76 11.47
C THR A 280 -1.85 1.24 11.39
N GLY A 281 -0.96 2.10 10.91
CA GLY A 281 0.49 1.95 10.81
C GLY A 281 1.19 3.28 11.11
N PHE A 282 2.46 3.44 10.70
CA PHE A 282 3.25 4.64 10.98
C PHE A 282 4.56 4.68 10.17
N ARG A 283 5.23 5.84 10.20
CA ARG A 283 6.65 5.98 9.86
C ARG A 283 7.32 7.01 10.77
N CYS A 284 8.64 6.96 10.88
CA CYS A 284 9.40 7.85 11.74
C CYS A 284 10.00 9.05 10.98
N CYS A 285 10.27 10.11 11.73
CA CYS A 285 11.05 11.28 11.35
C CYS A 285 12.23 11.47 12.32
N ALA A 286 13.22 12.25 11.91
CA ALA A 286 14.33 12.66 12.74
C ALA A 286 14.75 14.10 12.38
N ASP A 287 15.39 14.76 13.33
CA ASP A 287 16.07 16.02 13.06
C ASP A 287 17.37 15.73 12.27
N PRO A 288 17.85 16.67 11.43
CA PRO A 288 18.99 16.47 10.53
C PRO A 288 20.36 16.42 11.24
#